data_AF-A0A497HU32-F1
#
_entry.id   AF-A0A497HU32-F1
#
_cell.length_a   1.000
_cell.length_b   1.000
_cell.length_c   1.000
_cell.angle_alpha   90.00
_cell.angle_beta   90.00
_cell.angle_gamma   90.00
#
_symmetry.space_group_name_H-M   'P 1'
#
loop_
_entity.id
_entity.type
_entity.pdbx_description
1 polymer ?
#
loop_
_entity_poly.entity_id
_entity_poly.type
_entity_poly.pdbx_seq_one_letter_code
_entity_poly.pdbx_strand_id
1 'polypeptide(L)'
;MWPPCSGVNDLFLPEVRVRVSKILSERGLSQHQIASLLGVTQTMVSRYLRKEPQILLEPLESHAQALALELAESLRRGEGDDVRVKMICSQCMELRSSKAFCPLCSVKDSASCMACVELLTGSRFAENERVVQEINQAVHILNRKDISFLIPEVRSNIAMCLPGAETPLDVAAIPGRLVLLEGELKTLSPPRFGSSRHLSRVLLSAREVDSRIRAVMNLRWSERYRELLERAGYGISYLKREVHGELPGGCAKALRKGTRFLVDPGGFGIEPALYVFGEGAVQVALTVIAIAELIKKKGGE
;
A
#
# COMPACT_ATOMS: atom_id res chain seq x y z
N MET A 1 -1.91 15.65 16.98
CA MET A 1 -1.29 14.44 16.36
C MET A 1 0.21 14.60 16.53
N TRP A 2 0.86 13.74 17.30
CA TRP A 2 2.30 13.84 17.55
C TRP A 2 3.01 12.60 17.00
N PRO A 3 3.44 12.63 15.73
CA PRO A 3 4.18 11.54 15.11
C PRO A 3 5.63 11.47 15.64
N PRO A 4 6.34 10.36 15.40
CA PRO A 4 7.75 10.23 15.80
C PRO A 4 8.66 11.33 15.25
N CYS A 5 8.35 11.87 14.06
CA CYS A 5 9.11 12.97 13.49
C CYS A 5 8.97 14.29 14.28
N SER A 6 7.93 14.46 15.09
CA SER A 6 7.86 15.59 16.03
C SER A 6 8.90 15.45 17.14
N GLY A 7 9.09 14.24 17.70
CA GLY A 7 10.19 13.98 18.63
C GLY A 7 11.56 14.22 18.01
N VAL A 8 11.74 13.87 16.73
CA VAL A 8 12.97 14.19 15.99
C VAL A 8 13.19 15.70 15.89
N ASN A 9 12.17 16.46 15.49
CA ASN A 9 12.27 17.89 15.25
C ASN A 9 12.35 18.73 16.54
N ASP A 10 11.62 18.35 17.57
CA ASP A 10 11.40 19.18 18.76
C ASP A 10 12.36 18.82 19.89
N LEU A 11 12.92 17.60 19.90
CA LEU A 11 13.83 17.11 20.93
C LEU A 11 15.21 16.75 20.37
N PHE A 12 15.28 15.78 19.46
CA PHE A 12 16.55 15.17 19.05
C PHE A 12 17.45 16.12 18.24
N LEU A 13 16.97 16.65 17.12
CA LEU A 13 17.78 17.54 16.26
C LEU A 13 18.17 18.87 16.94
N PRO A 14 17.31 19.53 17.73
CA PRO A 14 17.71 20.70 18.50
C PRO A 14 18.86 20.42 19.45
N GLU A 15 18.86 19.26 20.11
CA GLU A 15 19.92 18.84 21.02
C GLU A 15 21.22 18.56 20.26
N VAL A 16 21.16 17.84 19.15
CA VAL A 16 22.31 17.61 18.25
C VAL A 16 22.93 18.94 17.80
N ARG A 17 22.12 19.93 17.42
CA ARG A 17 22.64 21.25 16.99
C ARG A 17 23.38 21.99 18.11
N VAL A 18 22.91 21.89 19.35
CA VAL A 18 23.59 22.47 20.52
C VAL A 18 24.95 21.80 20.70
N ARG A 19 24.98 20.47 20.69
CA ARG A 19 26.22 19.68 20.87
C ARG A 19 27.23 19.95 19.76
N VAL A 20 26.81 19.91 18.49
CA VAL A 20 27.69 20.25 17.35
C VAL A 20 28.27 21.65 17.50
N SER A 21 27.45 22.63 17.91
CA SER A 21 27.92 24.01 18.11
C SER A 21 28.98 24.10 19.21
N LYS A 22 28.76 23.43 20.35
CA LYS A 22 29.74 23.39 21.46
C LYS A 22 31.04 22.71 21.02
N ILE A 23 30.95 21.54 20.37
CA ILE A 23 32.12 20.80 19.86
C ILE A 23 32.94 21.66 18.90
N LEU A 24 32.30 22.36 17.95
CA LEU A 24 33.00 23.24 17.00
C LEU A 24 33.64 24.45 17.69
N SER A 25 32.97 25.03 18.71
CA SER A 25 33.51 26.16 19.47
C SER A 25 34.72 25.74 20.31
N GLU A 26 34.68 24.58 20.98
CA GLU A 26 35.82 24.02 21.73
C GLU A 26 37.02 23.74 20.81
N ARG A 27 36.75 23.45 19.53
CA ARG A 27 37.75 23.28 18.48
C ARG A 27 38.25 24.60 17.87
N GLY A 28 37.89 25.74 18.44
CA GLY A 28 38.42 27.06 18.10
C GLY A 28 37.69 27.78 16.97
N LEU A 29 36.52 27.30 16.51
CA LEU A 29 35.75 28.03 15.49
C LEU A 29 34.99 29.20 16.10
N SER A 30 34.98 30.33 15.38
CA SER A 30 34.17 31.50 15.74
C SER A 30 32.67 31.26 15.51
N GLN A 31 31.81 32.02 16.20
CA GLN A 31 30.36 31.92 16.02
C GLN A 31 29.91 32.16 14.58
N HIS A 32 30.59 33.04 13.84
CA HIS A 32 30.32 33.31 12.44
C HIS A 32 30.66 32.10 11.55
N GLN A 33 31.81 31.45 11.79
CA GLN A 33 32.18 30.23 11.05
C GLN A 33 31.20 29.08 11.34
N ILE A 34 30.82 28.88 12.60
CA ILE A 34 29.84 27.86 12.99
C ILE A 34 28.49 28.12 12.33
N ALA A 35 28.03 29.38 12.29
CA ALA A 35 26.78 29.77 11.66
C ALA A 35 26.77 29.43 10.16
N SER A 36 27.87 29.75 9.47
CA SER A 36 28.05 29.41 8.06
C SER A 36 28.05 27.89 7.81
N LEU A 37 28.71 27.11 8.67
CA LEU A 37 28.78 25.64 8.53
C LEU A 37 27.42 24.97 8.80
N LEU A 38 26.66 25.46 9.78
CA LEU A 38 25.37 24.89 10.15
C LEU A 38 24.19 25.41 9.30
N GLY A 39 24.42 26.42 8.45
CA GLY A 39 23.35 27.04 7.66
C GLY A 39 22.30 27.75 8.54
N VAL A 40 22.74 28.36 9.66
CA VAL A 40 21.86 29.09 10.59
C VAL A 40 22.41 30.50 10.85
N THR A 41 21.64 31.34 11.52
CA THR A 41 22.09 32.70 11.89
C THR A 41 23.11 32.66 13.03
N GLN A 42 24.02 33.64 13.08
CA GLN A 42 24.98 33.79 14.18
C GLN A 42 24.27 33.97 15.54
N THR A 43 23.11 34.63 15.56
CA THR A 43 22.26 34.75 16.76
C THR A 43 21.78 33.38 17.27
N MET A 44 21.45 32.45 16.38
CA MET A 44 21.07 31.08 16.76
C MET A 44 22.25 30.32 17.37
N VAL A 45 23.45 30.47 16.80
CA VAL A 45 24.68 29.87 17.37
C VAL A 45 24.98 30.43 18.76
N SER A 46 24.90 31.75 18.94
CA SER A 46 25.05 32.37 20.26
C SER A 46 24.06 31.78 21.28
N ARG A 47 22.82 31.50 20.85
CA ARG A 47 21.82 30.85 21.71
C ARG A 47 22.16 29.39 22.01
N TYR A 48 22.66 28.63 21.02
CA TYR A 48 23.10 27.24 21.21
C TYR A 48 24.25 27.14 22.20
N LEU A 49 25.27 28.00 22.09
CA LEU A 49 26.44 27.98 22.96
C LEU A 49 26.10 28.33 24.43
N ARG A 50 25.09 29.17 24.65
CA ARG A 50 24.60 29.51 26.01
C ARG A 50 23.69 28.44 26.62
N LYS A 51 23.15 27.54 25.81
CA LYS A 51 22.25 26.48 26.29
C LYS A 51 23.09 25.33 26.84
N GLU A 52 22.75 24.85 28.04
CA GLU A 52 23.34 23.61 28.53
C GLU A 52 22.74 22.40 27.82
N PRO A 53 23.56 21.42 27.39
CA PRO A 53 23.08 20.19 26.77
C PRO A 53 22.11 19.48 27.70
N GLN A 54 21.01 19.00 27.14
CA GLN A 54 20.06 18.17 27.89
C GLN A 54 20.53 16.72 27.85
N ILE A 55 20.43 16.03 28.99
CA ILE A 55 20.62 14.57 29.05
C ILE A 55 19.30 13.94 28.61
N LEU A 56 19.32 13.26 27.48
CA LEU A 56 18.19 12.54 26.92
C LEU A 56 18.08 11.15 27.56
N LEU A 57 16.92 10.51 27.38
CA LEU A 57 16.76 9.10 27.73
C LEU A 57 17.40 8.21 26.68
N GLU A 58 18.02 7.10 27.08
CA GLU A 58 18.53 6.12 26.13
C GLU A 58 17.38 5.48 25.33
N PRO A 59 17.57 5.19 24.03
CA PRO A 59 18.82 5.28 23.27
C PRO A 59 19.13 6.67 22.66
N LEU A 60 18.27 7.67 22.86
CA LEU A 60 18.37 8.98 22.19
C LEU A 60 19.67 9.71 22.56
N GLU A 61 20.12 9.57 23.81
CA GLU A 61 21.33 10.21 24.31
C GLU A 61 22.58 9.74 23.56
N SER A 62 22.81 8.44 23.53
CA SER A 62 23.96 7.85 22.82
C SER A 62 23.97 8.22 21.34
N HIS A 63 22.80 8.22 20.68
CA HIS A 63 22.68 8.58 19.26
C HIS A 63 22.91 10.08 19.02
N ALA A 64 22.41 10.95 19.91
CA ALA A 64 22.61 12.39 19.79
C ALA A 64 24.09 12.76 19.93
N GLN A 65 24.79 12.11 20.87
CA GLN A 65 26.22 12.32 21.08
C GLN A 65 27.05 11.84 19.88
N ALA A 66 26.79 10.61 19.40
CA ALA A 66 27.51 10.05 18.26
C ALA A 66 27.32 10.90 17.00
N LEU A 67 26.06 11.24 16.68
CA LEU A 67 25.75 12.07 15.51
C LEU A 67 26.38 13.46 15.61
N ALA A 68 26.40 14.08 16.79
CA ALA A 68 27.02 15.39 16.97
C ALA A 68 28.53 15.38 16.70
N LEU A 69 29.23 14.34 17.17
CA LEU A 69 30.66 14.17 16.91
C LEU A 69 30.93 13.97 15.41
N GLU A 70 30.18 13.07 14.76
CA GLU A 70 30.32 12.78 13.33
C GLU A 70 30.02 14.01 12.46
N LEU A 71 28.95 14.75 12.77
CA LEU A 71 28.61 15.98 12.04
C LEU A 71 29.69 17.06 12.21
N ALA A 72 30.24 17.22 13.41
CA ALA A 72 31.30 18.19 13.65
C ALA A 72 32.59 17.86 12.86
N GLU A 73 32.93 16.57 12.74
CA GLU A 73 34.03 16.12 11.88
C GLU A 73 33.74 16.36 10.39
N SER A 74 32.57 15.94 9.93
CA SER A 74 32.14 16.09 8.53
C SER A 74 32.14 17.55 8.07
N LEU A 75 31.65 18.46 8.92
CA LEU A 75 31.66 19.91 8.67
C LEU A 75 33.08 20.48 8.58
N ARG A 76 33.99 20.03 9.45
CA ARG A 76 35.39 20.48 9.43
C ARG A 76 36.16 19.98 8.20
N ARG A 77 35.86 18.76 7.73
CA ARG A 77 36.46 18.19 6.53
C ARG A 77 35.90 18.78 5.24
N GLY A 78 34.81 19.55 5.31
CA GLY A 78 34.15 20.12 4.14
C GLY A 78 33.50 19.06 3.26
N GLU A 79 33.00 17.97 3.85
CA GLU A 79 32.27 16.94 3.10
C GLU A 79 30.97 17.52 2.48
N GLY A 80 30.40 16.83 1.50
CA GLY A 80 29.17 17.26 0.83
C GLY A 80 27.97 17.27 1.78
N ASP A 81 26.98 18.12 1.48
CA ASP A 81 25.70 18.12 2.19
C ASP A 81 24.98 16.78 2.10
N ASP A 82 25.15 16.04 0.99
CA ASP A 82 24.54 14.72 0.81
C ASP A 82 25.02 13.71 1.86
N VAL A 83 26.29 13.78 2.26
CA VAL A 83 26.88 12.93 3.31
C VAL A 83 26.25 13.26 4.66
N ARG A 84 26.15 14.54 5.02
CA ARG A 84 25.53 14.98 6.28
C ARG A 84 24.04 14.68 6.34
N VAL A 85 23.33 14.87 5.23
CA VAL A 85 21.91 14.52 5.12
C VAL A 85 21.75 13.01 5.33
N LYS A 86 22.59 12.17 4.72
CA LYS A 86 22.55 10.72 4.96
C LYS A 86 22.79 10.37 6.43
N MET A 87 23.77 10.98 7.10
CA MET A 87 24.03 10.77 8.54
C MET A 87 22.82 11.11 9.41
N ILE A 88 22.22 12.28 9.20
CA ILE A 88 21.05 12.72 9.97
C ILE A 88 19.85 11.81 9.68
N CYS A 89 19.62 11.50 8.40
CA CYS A 89 18.50 10.68 7.97
C CYS A 89 18.61 9.24 8.47
N SER A 90 19.81 8.62 8.44
CA SER A 90 20.01 7.25 8.92
C SER A 90 19.72 7.14 10.40
N GLN A 91 20.25 8.06 11.21
CA GLN A 91 19.98 8.12 12.66
C GLN A 91 18.48 8.32 12.95
N CYS A 92 17.82 9.21 12.20
CA CYS A 92 16.38 9.41 12.30
C CYS A 92 15.58 8.14 11.93
N MET A 93 16.02 7.37 10.93
CA MET A 93 15.38 6.10 10.56
C MET A 93 15.60 5.04 11.63
N GLU A 94 16.83 4.86 12.10
CA GLU A 94 17.21 3.89 13.11
C GLU A 94 16.42 4.08 14.41
N LEU A 95 16.41 5.29 14.96
CA LEU A 95 15.66 5.64 16.17
C LEU A 95 14.15 5.45 16.03
N ARG A 96 13.60 5.62 14.83
CA ARG A 96 12.18 5.35 14.57
C ARG A 96 11.88 3.86 14.48
N SER A 97 12.75 3.07 13.86
CA SER A 97 12.60 1.62 13.80
C SER A 97 12.82 0.93 15.15
N SER A 98 13.66 1.50 16.02
CA SER A 98 13.98 0.97 17.35
C SER A 98 12.97 1.37 18.44
N LYS A 99 11.87 2.04 18.08
CA LYS A 99 10.83 2.55 18.98
C LYS A 99 11.32 3.62 19.99
N ALA A 100 12.48 4.24 19.77
CA ALA A 100 13.03 5.27 20.68
C ALA A 100 12.09 6.48 20.86
N PHE A 101 11.34 6.84 19.80
CA PHE A 101 10.34 7.92 19.83
C PHE A 101 8.91 7.45 20.14
N CYS A 102 8.68 6.17 20.41
CA CYS A 102 7.34 5.64 20.72
C CYS A 102 6.72 6.17 22.03
N PRO A 103 7.47 6.35 23.14
CA PRO A 103 6.92 6.96 24.36
C PRO A 103 6.42 8.39 24.16
N LEU A 104 7.01 9.03 23.16
CA LEU A 104 6.71 10.38 22.74
C LEU A 104 5.46 10.37 21.84
N CYS A 105 5.37 9.45 20.88
CA CYS A 105 4.29 9.39 19.89
C CYS A 105 2.86 9.21 20.45
N SER A 106 1.85 9.82 19.80
CA SER A 106 0.43 9.78 20.23
C SER A 106 -0.31 8.43 20.04
N VAL A 107 0.37 7.35 19.67
CA VAL A 107 -0.28 6.05 19.45
C VAL A 107 -0.57 5.39 20.81
N LYS A 108 -1.86 5.05 21.04
CA LYS A 108 -2.33 4.52 22.34
C LYS A 108 -1.73 3.15 22.71
N ASP A 109 -1.51 2.29 21.72
CA ASP A 109 -0.81 1.01 21.90
C ASP A 109 0.53 1.04 21.14
N SER A 110 1.51 1.72 21.74
CA SER A 110 2.85 1.85 21.17
C SER A 110 3.66 0.55 21.18
N ALA A 111 3.26 -0.43 22.00
CA ALA A 111 3.92 -1.72 22.10
C ALA A 111 3.68 -2.57 20.85
N SER A 112 2.44 -2.63 20.36
CA SER A 112 2.08 -3.37 19.13
C SER A 112 2.28 -2.57 17.84
N CYS A 113 2.52 -1.25 17.93
CA CYS A 113 2.71 -0.39 16.77
C CYS A 113 3.95 -0.76 15.94
N MET A 114 3.74 -1.00 14.63
CA MET A 114 4.80 -1.30 13.64
C MET A 114 4.93 -0.25 12.54
N ALA A 115 4.18 0.86 12.62
CA ALA A 115 4.05 1.84 11.54
C ALA A 115 5.40 2.39 11.03
N CYS A 116 6.34 2.72 11.93
CA CYS A 116 7.68 3.18 11.53
C CYS A 116 8.48 2.10 10.79
N VAL A 117 8.41 0.85 11.26
CA VAL A 117 9.13 -0.27 10.66
C VAL A 117 8.56 -0.56 9.27
N GLU A 118 7.24 -0.61 9.12
CA GLU A 118 6.58 -0.83 7.82
C GLU A 118 6.92 0.26 6.79
N LEU A 119 6.94 1.52 7.24
CA LEU A 119 7.31 2.65 6.37
C LEU A 119 8.79 2.60 5.94
N LEU A 120 9.69 2.21 6.85
CA LEU A 120 11.14 2.29 6.62
C LEU A 120 11.72 1.06 5.92
N THR A 121 11.15 -0.12 6.16
CA THR A 121 11.58 -1.36 5.50
C THR A 121 11.10 -1.47 4.06
N GLY A 122 10.23 -0.55 3.62
CA GLY A 122 9.65 -0.59 2.28
C GLY A 122 8.78 -1.82 2.02
N SER A 123 8.38 -2.57 3.06
CA SER A 123 7.55 -3.77 2.93
C SER A 123 6.30 -3.48 2.13
N ARG A 124 5.62 -2.36 2.44
CA ARG A 124 4.45 -1.89 1.70
C ARG A 124 4.77 -1.52 0.24
N PHE A 125 5.93 -0.95 -0.06
CA PHE A 125 6.33 -0.66 -1.45
C PHE A 125 6.58 -1.94 -2.25
N ALA A 126 7.32 -2.88 -1.68
CA ALA A 126 7.58 -4.18 -2.31
C ALA A 126 6.29 -4.99 -2.50
N GLU A 127 5.38 -4.98 -1.51
CA GLU A 127 4.07 -5.62 -1.63
C GLU A 127 3.17 -4.92 -2.67
N ASN A 128 3.17 -3.58 -2.70
CA ASN A 128 2.46 -2.81 -3.71
C ASN A 128 2.95 -3.18 -5.11
N GLU A 129 4.26 -3.24 -5.31
CA GLU A 129 4.87 -3.61 -6.59
C GLU A 129 4.49 -5.03 -6.99
N ARG A 130 4.56 -6.01 -6.07
CA ARG A 130 4.11 -7.39 -6.32
C ARG A 130 2.66 -7.45 -6.76
N VAL A 131 1.76 -6.74 -6.08
CA VAL A 131 0.33 -6.69 -6.46
C VAL A 131 0.15 -6.11 -7.86
N VAL A 132 0.86 -5.02 -8.19
CA VAL A 132 0.81 -4.41 -9.54
C VAL A 132 1.34 -5.37 -10.60
N GLN A 133 2.47 -6.03 -10.36
CA GLN A 133 3.07 -7.01 -11.26
C GLN A 133 2.14 -8.21 -11.49
N GLU A 134 1.50 -8.72 -10.43
CA GLU A 134 0.60 -9.87 -10.53
C GLU A 134 -0.67 -9.53 -11.33
N ILE A 135 -1.23 -8.31 -11.16
CA ILE A 135 -2.35 -7.84 -12.00
C ILE A 135 -1.91 -7.75 -13.47
N ASN A 136 -0.74 -7.19 -13.76
CA ASN A 136 -0.24 -7.11 -15.14
C ASN A 136 -0.04 -8.50 -15.75
N GLN A 137 0.50 -9.45 -14.97
CA GLN A 137 0.65 -10.84 -15.39
C GLN A 137 -0.71 -11.50 -15.64
N ALA A 138 -1.71 -11.23 -14.79
CA ALA A 138 -3.06 -11.73 -14.96
C ALA A 138 -3.68 -11.24 -16.29
N VAL A 139 -3.52 -9.96 -16.63
CA VAL A 139 -3.97 -9.42 -17.94
C VAL A 139 -3.26 -10.10 -19.10
N HIS A 140 -1.94 -10.30 -19.01
CA HIS A 140 -1.19 -11.04 -20.02
C HIS A 140 -1.70 -12.49 -20.19
N ILE A 141 -2.05 -13.16 -19.09
CA ILE A 141 -2.63 -14.50 -19.10
C ILE A 141 -3.99 -14.48 -19.80
N LEU A 142 -4.89 -13.56 -19.42
CA LEU A 142 -6.22 -13.44 -20.01
C LEU A 142 -6.17 -13.30 -21.54
N ASN A 143 -5.17 -12.60 -22.09
CA ASN A 143 -4.98 -12.44 -23.54
C ASN A 143 -4.52 -13.72 -24.27
N ARG A 144 -4.21 -14.83 -23.57
CA ARG A 144 -3.84 -16.10 -24.21
C ARG A 144 -5.02 -16.84 -24.84
N LYS A 145 -6.24 -16.46 -24.50
CA LYS A 145 -7.48 -17.07 -25.00
C LYS A 145 -8.49 -15.97 -25.29
N ASP A 146 -9.33 -16.19 -26.29
CA ASP A 146 -10.44 -15.29 -26.54
C ASP A 146 -11.53 -15.46 -25.47
N ILE A 147 -11.65 -14.44 -24.62
CA ILE A 147 -12.66 -14.29 -23.56
C ILE A 147 -13.64 -13.14 -23.84
N SER A 148 -13.67 -12.59 -25.06
CA SER A 148 -14.47 -11.41 -25.43
C SER A 148 -15.95 -11.54 -25.05
N PHE A 149 -16.52 -12.73 -25.21
CA PHE A 149 -17.91 -13.07 -24.86
C PHE A 149 -18.21 -13.05 -23.35
N LEU A 150 -17.19 -12.97 -22.50
CA LEU A 150 -17.30 -12.82 -21.04
C LEU A 150 -17.10 -11.36 -20.60
N ILE A 151 -16.84 -10.43 -21.52
CA ILE A 151 -16.68 -9.01 -21.19
C ILE A 151 -18.06 -8.33 -21.20
N PRO A 152 -18.48 -7.68 -20.09
CA PRO A 152 -19.76 -6.97 -20.00
C PRO A 152 -19.70 -5.59 -20.69
N GLU A 153 -20.86 -4.97 -20.92
CA GLU A 153 -20.95 -3.62 -21.52
C GLU A 153 -20.27 -2.57 -20.65
N VAL A 154 -20.39 -2.72 -19.33
CA VAL A 154 -19.68 -1.86 -18.35
C VAL A 154 -18.18 -2.15 -18.26
N ARG A 155 -17.66 -3.06 -19.10
CA ARG A 155 -16.28 -3.57 -19.13
C ARG A 155 -15.87 -4.37 -17.88
N SER A 156 -14.94 -5.28 -18.09
CA SER A 156 -14.30 -6.04 -17.01
C SER A 156 -13.18 -5.25 -16.35
N ASN A 157 -12.98 -5.47 -15.07
CA ASN A 157 -11.81 -5.03 -14.35
C ASN A 157 -11.33 -6.18 -13.46
N ILE A 158 -10.04 -6.16 -13.12
CA ILE A 158 -9.43 -7.09 -12.18
C ILE A 158 -8.79 -6.27 -11.06
N ALA A 159 -8.99 -6.71 -9.82
CA ALA A 159 -8.47 -6.07 -8.64
C ALA A 159 -7.77 -7.08 -7.74
N MET A 160 -6.72 -6.63 -7.05
CA MET A 160 -6.02 -7.41 -6.04
C MET A 160 -5.61 -6.53 -4.86
N CYS A 161 -5.66 -7.07 -3.65
CA CYS A 161 -5.37 -6.36 -2.42
C CYS A 161 -4.10 -6.87 -1.71
N LEU A 162 -3.57 -6.02 -0.83
CA LEU A 162 -2.50 -6.39 0.10
C LEU A 162 -2.96 -7.51 1.06
N PRO A 163 -2.03 -8.32 1.62
CA PRO A 163 -2.39 -9.35 2.59
C PRO A 163 -3.10 -8.79 3.83
N GLY A 164 -2.81 -7.55 4.22
CA GLY A 164 -3.46 -6.85 5.35
C GLY A 164 -4.51 -5.83 4.93
N ALA A 165 -5.12 -5.96 3.75
CA ALA A 165 -6.01 -4.92 3.23
C ALA A 165 -7.27 -4.71 4.09
N GLU A 166 -7.48 -3.46 4.52
CA GLU A 166 -8.64 -3.02 5.32
C GLU A 166 -9.47 -1.98 4.57
N THR A 167 -8.83 -1.19 3.70
CA THR A 167 -9.45 -0.05 3.04
C THR A 167 -9.39 -0.17 1.52
N PRO A 168 -10.23 0.56 0.77
CA PRO A 168 -10.13 0.62 -0.69
C PRO A 168 -8.76 1.09 -1.20
N LEU A 169 -7.98 1.80 -0.38
CA LEU A 169 -6.62 2.25 -0.70
C LEU A 169 -5.59 1.11 -0.67
N ASP A 170 -5.92 -0.03 -0.06
CA ASP A 170 -5.09 -1.23 -0.02
C ASP A 170 -5.39 -2.19 -1.18
N VAL A 171 -6.27 -1.78 -2.11
CA VAL A 171 -6.68 -2.55 -3.28
C VAL A 171 -6.22 -1.84 -4.56
N ALA A 172 -5.45 -2.54 -5.38
CA ALA A 172 -5.10 -2.11 -6.73
C ALA A 172 -6.08 -2.68 -7.75
N ALA A 173 -6.39 -1.89 -8.78
CA ALA A 173 -7.18 -2.29 -9.94
C ALA A 173 -6.72 -1.51 -11.17
N ILE A 174 -7.30 -1.77 -12.34
CA ILE A 174 -6.95 -1.06 -13.58
C ILE A 174 -7.85 0.19 -13.71
N PRO A 175 -7.28 1.39 -13.69
CA PRO A 175 -8.02 2.63 -13.89
C PRO A 175 -8.60 2.68 -15.30
N GLY A 176 -9.88 3.03 -15.43
CA GLY A 176 -10.59 2.99 -16.72
C GLY A 176 -11.04 1.60 -17.16
N ARG A 177 -10.75 0.56 -16.36
CA ARG A 177 -11.07 -0.86 -16.61
C ARG A 177 -10.32 -1.42 -17.84
N LEU A 178 -10.54 -2.70 -18.16
CA LEU A 178 -10.01 -3.33 -19.36
C LEU A 178 -10.84 -2.90 -20.57
N VAL A 179 -10.16 -2.56 -21.67
CA VAL A 179 -10.80 -2.23 -22.94
C VAL A 179 -10.49 -3.35 -23.93
N LEU A 180 -11.53 -3.89 -24.57
CA LEU A 180 -11.36 -4.86 -25.65
C LEU A 180 -11.10 -4.12 -26.96
N LEU A 181 -9.91 -4.27 -27.53
CA LEU A 181 -9.50 -3.68 -28.81
C LEU A 181 -8.94 -4.78 -29.70
N GLU A 182 -9.54 -4.97 -30.87
CA GLU A 182 -9.08 -5.97 -31.87
C GLU A 182 -8.97 -7.40 -31.30
N GLY A 183 -9.85 -7.76 -30.37
CA GLY A 183 -9.85 -9.08 -29.72
C GLY A 183 -8.89 -9.21 -28.53
N GLU A 184 -8.11 -8.16 -28.21
CA GLU A 184 -7.18 -8.14 -27.07
C GLU A 184 -7.69 -7.22 -25.95
N LEU A 185 -7.47 -7.64 -24.70
CA LEU A 185 -7.66 -6.80 -23.53
C LEU A 185 -6.46 -5.86 -23.36
N LYS A 186 -6.74 -4.56 -23.40
CA LYS A 186 -5.78 -3.47 -23.20
C LYS A 186 -6.09 -2.70 -21.92
N THR A 187 -5.04 -2.13 -21.34
CA THR A 187 -5.12 -1.22 -20.19
C THR A 187 -4.80 0.20 -20.65
N LEU A 188 -5.60 1.19 -20.26
CA LEU A 188 -5.31 2.60 -20.55
C LEU A 188 -4.19 3.18 -19.68
N SER A 189 -3.96 2.59 -18.51
CA SER A 189 -2.91 2.97 -17.58
C SER A 189 -2.57 1.78 -16.67
N PRO A 190 -1.38 1.75 -16.04
CA PRO A 190 -1.00 0.64 -15.17
C PRO A 190 -1.94 0.52 -13.96
N PRO A 191 -2.00 -0.67 -13.33
CA PRO A 191 -2.76 -0.86 -12.10
C PRO A 191 -2.37 0.14 -11.02
N ARG A 192 -3.37 0.71 -10.34
CA ARG A 192 -3.16 1.66 -9.24
C ARG A 192 -4.03 1.32 -8.04
N PHE A 193 -3.46 1.51 -6.85
CA PHE A 193 -4.16 1.44 -5.58
C PHE A 193 -5.27 2.49 -5.50
N GLY A 194 -6.42 2.13 -4.92
CA GLY A 194 -7.57 3.02 -4.75
C GLY A 194 -8.31 3.40 -6.04
N SER A 195 -8.00 2.77 -7.18
CA SER A 195 -8.53 3.19 -8.49
C SER A 195 -9.93 2.68 -8.83
N SER A 196 -10.47 1.69 -8.09
CA SER A 196 -11.78 1.09 -8.37
C SER A 196 -12.65 0.97 -7.11
N ARG A 197 -13.58 1.91 -6.91
CA ARG A 197 -14.52 1.87 -5.78
C ARG A 197 -15.35 0.59 -5.72
N HIS A 198 -15.85 0.14 -6.89
CA HIS A 198 -16.75 -1.02 -7.01
C HIS A 198 -16.07 -2.33 -6.63
N LEU A 199 -15.02 -2.73 -7.36
CA LEU A 199 -14.31 -3.97 -7.06
C LEU A 199 -13.62 -3.96 -5.70
N SER A 200 -13.13 -2.81 -5.21
CA SER A 200 -12.57 -2.74 -3.86
C SER A 200 -13.60 -3.11 -2.80
N ARG A 201 -14.85 -2.62 -2.91
CA ARG A 201 -15.93 -2.98 -1.98
C ARG A 201 -16.27 -4.48 -2.06
N VAL A 202 -16.44 -5.01 -3.28
CA VAL A 202 -16.76 -6.44 -3.48
C VAL A 202 -15.65 -7.33 -2.90
N LEU A 203 -14.38 -6.99 -3.17
CA LEU A 203 -13.23 -7.75 -2.69
C LEU A 203 -13.10 -7.71 -1.16
N LEU A 204 -13.24 -6.52 -0.55
CA LEU A 204 -13.14 -6.38 0.90
C LEU A 204 -14.28 -7.12 1.62
N SER A 205 -15.51 -7.07 1.10
CA SER A 205 -16.61 -7.86 1.66
C SER A 205 -16.39 -9.37 1.52
N ALA A 206 -15.74 -9.84 0.45
CA ALA A 206 -15.38 -11.25 0.34
C ALA A 206 -14.26 -11.64 1.32
N ARG A 207 -13.32 -10.73 1.53
CA ARG A 207 -12.20 -10.90 2.46
C ARG A 207 -12.64 -10.98 3.92
N GLU A 208 -13.67 -10.23 4.31
CA GLU A 208 -14.28 -10.32 5.64
C GLU A 208 -14.77 -11.74 5.97
N VAL A 209 -15.24 -12.48 4.97
CA VAL A 209 -15.72 -13.86 5.11
C VAL A 209 -14.58 -14.88 4.98
N ASP A 210 -13.63 -14.64 4.06
CA ASP A 210 -12.47 -15.50 3.84
C ASP A 210 -11.21 -14.65 3.56
N SER A 211 -10.34 -14.51 4.57
CA SER A 211 -9.12 -13.71 4.50
C SER A 211 -8.08 -14.24 3.50
N ARG A 212 -8.28 -15.41 2.90
CA ARG A 212 -7.45 -15.91 1.79
C ARG A 212 -7.79 -15.23 0.47
N ILE A 213 -9.02 -14.74 0.30
CA ILE A 213 -9.43 -14.03 -0.91
C ILE A 213 -8.68 -12.69 -0.98
N ARG A 214 -7.93 -12.51 -2.06
CA ARG A 214 -7.13 -11.31 -2.32
C ARG A 214 -7.32 -10.73 -3.70
N ALA A 215 -7.99 -11.41 -4.62
CA ALA A 215 -8.26 -10.90 -5.95
C ALA A 215 -9.70 -11.16 -6.40
N VAL A 216 -10.20 -10.29 -7.28
CA VAL A 216 -11.52 -10.41 -7.90
C VAL A 216 -11.48 -9.89 -9.34
N MET A 217 -12.22 -10.52 -10.24
CA MET A 217 -12.53 -9.99 -11.58
C MET A 217 -14.03 -10.05 -11.83
N ASN A 218 -14.60 -8.99 -12.42
CA ASN A 218 -15.99 -9.02 -12.89
C ASN A 218 -16.06 -9.43 -14.37
N LEU A 219 -17.01 -10.30 -14.68
CA LEU A 219 -17.33 -10.80 -16.01
C LEU A 219 -18.83 -10.64 -16.27
N ARG A 220 -19.21 -10.77 -17.54
CA ARG A 220 -20.60 -10.89 -17.95
C ARG A 220 -21.19 -12.21 -17.45
N TRP A 221 -22.36 -12.14 -16.83
CA TRP A 221 -23.14 -13.33 -16.49
C TRP A 221 -24.21 -13.62 -17.54
N SER A 222 -24.46 -14.91 -17.80
CA SER A 222 -25.62 -15.39 -18.54
C SER A 222 -26.09 -16.68 -17.91
N GLU A 223 -27.40 -16.82 -17.71
CA GLU A 223 -27.98 -17.99 -17.05
C GLU A 223 -27.67 -19.30 -17.79
N ARG A 224 -27.40 -19.23 -19.11
CA ARG A 224 -26.95 -20.38 -19.92
C ARG A 224 -25.62 -20.99 -19.44
N TYR A 225 -24.82 -20.25 -18.67
CA TYR A 225 -23.55 -20.74 -18.12
C TYR A 225 -23.71 -21.46 -16.78
N ARG A 226 -24.89 -21.38 -16.15
CA ARG A 226 -25.13 -21.93 -14.81
C ARG A 226 -24.90 -23.44 -14.76
N GLU A 227 -25.65 -24.19 -15.55
CA GLU A 227 -25.58 -25.65 -15.55
C GLU A 227 -24.18 -26.16 -15.90
N LEU A 228 -23.48 -25.45 -16.79
CA LEU A 228 -22.11 -25.76 -17.17
C LEU A 228 -21.15 -25.68 -15.98
N LEU A 229 -21.22 -24.57 -15.25
CA LEU A 229 -20.36 -24.33 -14.09
C LEU A 229 -20.70 -25.25 -12.92
N GLU A 230 -21.99 -25.45 -12.64
CA GLU A 230 -22.45 -26.36 -11.59
C GLU A 230 -22.01 -27.82 -11.89
N ARG A 231 -22.15 -28.29 -13.14
CA ARG A 231 -21.68 -29.63 -13.56
C ARG A 231 -20.16 -29.78 -13.50
N ALA A 232 -19.41 -28.70 -13.65
CA ALA A 232 -17.96 -28.70 -13.46
C ALA A 232 -17.53 -28.68 -11.98
N GLY A 233 -18.48 -28.74 -11.04
CA GLY A 233 -18.23 -28.75 -9.61
C GLY A 233 -17.97 -27.37 -9.01
N TYR A 234 -18.24 -26.30 -9.76
CA TYR A 234 -18.11 -24.94 -9.24
C TYR A 234 -19.33 -24.55 -8.42
N GLY A 235 -19.13 -24.33 -7.11
CA GLY A 235 -20.16 -23.76 -6.25
C GLY A 235 -20.39 -22.28 -6.56
N ILE A 236 -21.63 -21.93 -6.92
CA ILE A 236 -22.03 -20.56 -7.25
C ILE A 236 -22.85 -19.97 -6.09
N SER A 237 -22.46 -18.78 -5.63
CA SER A 237 -23.27 -17.96 -4.72
C SER A 237 -24.05 -16.93 -5.51
N TYR A 238 -25.23 -16.54 -5.01
CA TYR A 238 -26.07 -15.50 -5.62
C TYR A 238 -26.28 -14.34 -4.67
N LEU A 239 -26.05 -13.12 -5.16
CA LEU A 239 -26.36 -11.89 -4.44
C LEU A 239 -27.89 -11.70 -4.42
N LYS A 240 -28.46 -11.53 -3.23
CA LYS A 240 -29.85 -11.05 -3.08
C LYS A 240 -29.83 -9.53 -3.05
N ARG A 241 -30.48 -8.90 -4.02
CA ARG A 241 -30.66 -7.43 -4.05
C ARG A 241 -31.92 -7.05 -3.29
N GLU A 242 -31.74 -6.36 -2.17
CA GLU A 242 -32.85 -5.87 -1.34
C GLU A 242 -33.29 -4.44 -1.74
N VAL A 243 -32.44 -3.64 -2.42
CA VAL A 243 -32.73 -2.24 -2.84
C VAL A 243 -32.08 -1.91 -4.20
N HIS A 244 -32.69 -1.01 -4.97
CA HIS A 244 -32.15 -0.47 -6.23
C HIS A 244 -30.92 0.44 -5.99
N GLY A 245 -29.82 0.20 -6.72
CA GLY A 245 -28.83 1.25 -7.02
C GLY A 245 -27.40 1.10 -6.48
N GLU A 246 -27.16 0.41 -5.36
CA GLU A 246 -25.80 0.15 -4.86
C GLU A 246 -25.67 -1.29 -4.38
N LEU A 247 -24.46 -1.88 -4.48
CA LEU A 247 -24.11 -3.12 -3.77
C LEU A 247 -24.31 -2.86 -2.28
N PRO A 248 -25.41 -3.33 -1.65
CA PRO A 248 -25.57 -3.17 -0.22
C PRO A 248 -24.59 -4.15 0.44
N GLY A 249 -24.37 -4.05 1.75
CA GLY A 249 -23.59 -5.02 2.55
C GLY A 249 -24.07 -6.48 2.51
N GLY A 250 -24.86 -6.88 1.50
CA GLY A 250 -25.28 -8.23 1.18
C GLY A 250 -24.25 -9.08 0.44
N CYS A 251 -23.12 -8.52 -0.03
CA CYS A 251 -22.02 -9.34 -0.55
C CYS A 251 -21.56 -10.35 0.50
N ALA A 252 -21.20 -9.88 1.70
CA ALA A 252 -20.78 -10.77 2.78
C ALA A 252 -21.85 -11.81 3.13
N LYS A 253 -23.14 -11.43 3.13
CA LYS A 253 -24.27 -12.35 3.41
C LYS A 253 -24.43 -13.47 2.36
N ALA A 254 -24.06 -13.22 1.11
CA ALA A 254 -24.14 -14.20 0.02
C ALA A 254 -22.89 -15.11 -0.08
N LEU A 255 -21.83 -14.74 0.63
CA LEU A 255 -20.54 -15.42 0.58
C LEU A 255 -20.39 -16.37 1.77
N ARG A 256 -19.64 -17.45 1.55
CA ARG A 256 -19.19 -18.40 2.56
C ARG A 256 -17.70 -18.65 2.37
N LYS A 257 -17.04 -19.19 3.39
CA LYS A 257 -15.62 -19.57 3.28
C LYS A 257 -15.42 -20.50 2.07
N GLY A 258 -14.46 -20.17 1.21
CA GLY A 258 -14.21 -20.88 -0.04
C GLY A 258 -15.13 -20.53 -1.22
N THR A 259 -16.01 -19.52 -1.12
CA THR A 259 -16.76 -19.06 -2.30
C THR A 259 -15.81 -18.52 -3.37
N ARG A 260 -15.85 -19.13 -4.57
CA ARG A 260 -15.06 -18.71 -5.74
C ARG A 260 -15.86 -17.88 -6.74
N PHE A 261 -17.19 -18.08 -6.79
CA PHE A 261 -18.08 -17.42 -7.74
C PHE A 261 -19.24 -16.76 -7.03
N LEU A 262 -19.46 -15.48 -7.32
CA LEU A 262 -20.65 -14.74 -6.90
C LEU A 262 -21.34 -14.18 -8.14
N VAL A 263 -22.58 -14.56 -8.35
CA VAL A 263 -23.44 -13.98 -9.37
C VAL A 263 -24.24 -12.84 -8.76
N ASP A 264 -24.15 -11.70 -9.40
CA ASP A 264 -25.08 -10.60 -9.24
C ASP A 264 -26.09 -10.67 -10.39
N PRO A 265 -27.36 -11.01 -10.13
CA PRO A 265 -28.36 -11.19 -11.18
C PRO A 265 -28.74 -9.89 -11.90
N GLY A 266 -28.24 -8.74 -11.44
CA GLY A 266 -28.57 -7.44 -12.01
C GLY A 266 -29.96 -6.95 -11.60
N GLY A 267 -30.53 -6.05 -12.39
CA GLY A 267 -31.85 -5.47 -12.16
C GLY A 267 -32.10 -4.30 -13.11
N PHE A 268 -33.14 -3.51 -12.85
CA PHE A 268 -33.44 -2.34 -13.68
C PHE A 268 -32.22 -1.39 -13.75
N GLY A 269 -31.70 -1.18 -14.96
CA GLY A 269 -30.52 -0.35 -15.22
C GLY A 269 -29.18 -0.95 -14.78
N ILE A 270 -29.13 -2.22 -14.34
CA ILE A 270 -27.91 -2.86 -13.86
C ILE A 270 -27.70 -4.21 -14.53
N GLU A 271 -26.60 -4.32 -15.29
CA GLU A 271 -26.20 -5.52 -16.01
C GLU A 271 -25.86 -6.68 -15.04
N PRO A 272 -26.30 -7.92 -15.32
CA PRO A 272 -25.89 -9.10 -14.56
C PRO A 272 -24.37 -9.34 -14.64
N ALA A 273 -23.75 -9.65 -13.51
CA ALA A 273 -22.30 -9.81 -13.40
C ALA A 273 -21.91 -11.08 -12.66
N LEU A 274 -20.81 -11.69 -13.09
CA LEU A 274 -20.13 -12.77 -12.38
C LEU A 274 -18.85 -12.21 -11.77
N TYR A 275 -18.69 -12.35 -10.46
CA TYR A 275 -17.44 -12.09 -9.77
C TYR A 275 -16.68 -13.40 -9.54
N VAL A 276 -15.44 -13.45 -10.01
CA VAL A 276 -14.52 -14.58 -9.83
C VAL A 276 -13.48 -14.17 -8.79
N PHE A 277 -13.45 -14.88 -7.66
CA PHE A 277 -12.53 -14.65 -6.57
C PHE A 277 -11.33 -15.60 -6.60
N GLY A 278 -10.23 -15.17 -6.01
CA GLY A 278 -9.04 -15.99 -5.80
C GLY A 278 -8.08 -15.41 -4.77
N GLU A 279 -7.04 -16.16 -4.45
CA GLU A 279 -5.94 -15.77 -3.56
C GLU A 279 -4.92 -14.84 -4.23
N GLY A 280 -5.03 -14.68 -5.55
CA GLY A 280 -4.17 -13.83 -6.36
C GLY A 280 -4.75 -13.56 -7.75
N ALA A 281 -4.33 -12.47 -8.39
CA ALA A 281 -4.85 -12.06 -9.69
C ALA A 281 -4.56 -13.09 -10.78
N VAL A 282 -3.39 -13.74 -10.72
CA VAL A 282 -3.02 -14.81 -11.67
C VAL A 282 -3.95 -16.01 -11.55
N GLN A 283 -4.29 -16.42 -10.31
CA GLN A 283 -5.23 -17.52 -10.08
C GLN A 283 -6.62 -17.18 -10.64
N VAL A 284 -7.09 -15.94 -10.43
CA VAL A 284 -8.35 -15.46 -11.01
C VAL A 284 -8.30 -15.56 -12.54
N ALA A 285 -7.25 -15.04 -13.19
CA ALA A 285 -7.11 -15.10 -14.65
C ALA A 285 -7.12 -16.53 -15.20
N LEU A 286 -6.38 -17.46 -14.57
CA LEU A 286 -6.39 -18.88 -14.95
C LEU A 286 -7.79 -19.50 -14.80
N THR A 287 -8.53 -19.11 -13.76
CA THR A 287 -9.93 -19.54 -13.57
C THR A 287 -10.82 -19.04 -14.70
N VAL A 288 -10.68 -17.77 -15.08
CA VAL A 288 -11.47 -17.18 -16.18
C VAL A 288 -11.20 -17.89 -17.50
N ILE A 289 -9.94 -18.22 -17.79
CA ILE A 289 -9.58 -19.01 -18.98
C ILE A 289 -10.26 -20.39 -18.96
N ALA A 290 -10.20 -21.11 -17.84
CA ALA A 290 -10.82 -22.42 -17.73
C ALA A 290 -12.34 -22.36 -17.96
N ILE A 291 -13.00 -21.32 -17.45
CA ILE A 291 -14.43 -21.06 -17.69
C ILE A 291 -14.70 -20.77 -19.16
N ALA A 292 -13.88 -19.92 -19.78
CA ALA A 292 -14.04 -19.58 -21.19
C ALA A 292 -13.93 -20.82 -22.09
N GLU A 293 -12.97 -21.70 -21.80
CA GLU A 293 -12.79 -22.96 -22.52
C GLU A 293 -13.96 -23.93 -22.29
N LEU A 294 -14.46 -24.05 -21.06
CA LEU A 294 -15.61 -24.89 -20.74
C LEU A 294 -16.86 -24.45 -21.50
N ILE A 295 -17.10 -23.13 -21.56
CA ILE A 295 -18.25 -22.56 -22.28
C ILE A 295 -18.11 -22.78 -23.80
N LYS A 296 -16.92 -22.54 -24.37
CA LYS A 296 -16.68 -22.74 -25.81
C LYS A 296 -16.81 -24.19 -26.26
N LYS A 297 -16.36 -25.16 -25.45
CA LYS A 297 -16.45 -26.59 -25.77
C LYS A 297 -17.89 -27.10 -25.90
N LYS A 298 -18.84 -26.50 -25.18
CA LYS A 298 -20.27 -26.91 -25.23
C LYS A 298 -21.18 -25.98 -26.04
N GLY A 299 -20.75 -24.74 -26.30
CA GLY A 299 -21.49 -23.81 -27.14
C GLY A 299 -21.23 -23.95 -28.64
N GLY A 300 -20.38 -24.91 -29.03
CA GLY A 300 -20.10 -25.30 -30.42
C GLY A 300 -20.66 -26.66 -30.83
N GLU A 301 -21.53 -27.25 -29.99
CA GLU A 301 -22.49 -28.30 -30.37
C GLU A 301 -23.86 -27.65 -30.63
#